data_AF-W1XZD0-F1
#
_entry.id   AF-W1XZD0-F1
#
_cell.length_a   1.000
_cell.length_b   1.000
_cell.length_c   1.000
_cell.angle_alpha   90.00
_cell.angle_beta   90.00
_cell.angle_gamma   90.00
#
_symmetry.space_group_name_H-M   'P 1'
#
loop_
_entity.id
_entity.type
_entity.pdbx_description
1 polymer ?
#
loop_
_entity_poly.entity_id
_entity_poly.type
_entity_poly.pdbx_seq_one_letter_code
_entity_poly.pdbx_strand_id
1 'polypeptide(L)'
;RNKAINATVAKSQFLATMSHEIRTPISSIMGFLELLSGSGLSKEQRVEAISLAYATGQSLLGLIGEILDVDKIESGNYQLQPQ
;
A
#
# COMPACT_ATOMS: atom_id res chain seq x y z
N ARG A 1 -5.30 1.43 33.07
CA ARG A 1 -5.53 2.74 32.40
C ARG A 1 -4.41 3.09 31.44
N ASN A 2 -3.14 3.11 31.88
CA ASN A 2 -1.98 3.41 31.00
C ASN A 2 -1.83 2.44 29.82
N LYS A 3 -2.09 1.13 30.00
CA LYS A 3 -2.04 0.15 28.89
C LYS A 3 -3.05 0.42 27.77
N ALA A 4 -4.28 0.81 28.12
CA ALA A 4 -5.33 1.08 27.13
C ALA A 4 -5.04 2.35 26.32
N ILE A 5 -4.56 3.41 26.98
CA ILE A 5 -4.16 4.66 26.31
C ILE A 5 -2.98 4.39 25.37
N ASN A 6 -1.97 3.63 25.82
CA ASN A 6 -0.82 3.27 24.99
C ASN A 6 -1.24 2.45 23.76
N ALA A 7 -2.18 1.50 23.92
CA ALA A 7 -2.72 0.73 22.79
C ALA A 7 -3.47 1.62 21.79
N THR A 8 -4.28 2.57 22.27
CA THR A 8 -4.98 3.53 21.39
C THR A 8 -4.01 4.42 20.63
N VAL A 9 -2.97 4.94 21.29
CA VAL A 9 -1.94 5.76 20.63
C VAL A 9 -1.18 4.95 19.58
N ALA A 10 -0.79 3.71 19.91
CA ALA A 10 -0.12 2.82 18.97
C ALA A 10 -0.98 2.54 17.73
N LYS A 11 -2.29 2.27 17.90
CA LYS A 11 -3.23 2.06 16.80
C LYS A 11 -3.37 3.29 15.91
N SER A 12 -3.52 4.47 16.50
CA SER A 12 -3.58 5.73 15.74
C SER A 12 -2.29 5.98 14.95
N GLN A 13 -1.14 5.72 15.55
CA GLN A 13 0.16 5.87 14.88
C GLN A 13 0.31 4.88 13.72
N PHE A 14 -0.08 3.63 13.92
CA PHE A 14 -0.09 2.60 12.87
C PHE A 14 -0.97 3.03 11.69
N LEU A 15 -2.21 3.46 11.94
CA LEU A 15 -3.12 3.91 10.88
C LEU A 15 -2.57 5.14 10.13
N ALA A 16 -1.94 6.08 10.83
CA ALA A 16 -1.31 7.24 10.20
C ALA A 16 -0.16 6.80 9.27
N THR A 17 0.73 5.93 9.76
CA THR A 17 1.82 5.38 8.95
C THR A 17 1.29 4.63 7.73
N MET A 18 0.31 3.75 7.89
CA MET A 18 -0.27 3.01 6.76
C MET A 18 -0.95 3.92 5.74
N SER A 19 -1.60 4.99 6.19
CA SER A 19 -2.17 6.00 5.30
C SER A 19 -1.09 6.69 4.44
N HIS A 20 0.08 6.97 5.02
CA HIS A 20 1.22 7.53 4.29
C HIS A 20 1.80 6.53 3.29
N GLU A 21 2.03 5.29 3.73
CA GLU A 21 2.60 4.23 2.89
C GLU A 21 1.68 3.84 1.74
N ILE A 22 0.35 3.96 1.90
CA ILE A 22 -0.62 3.76 0.81
C ILE A 22 -0.63 4.94 -0.17
N ARG A 23 -0.48 6.18 0.32
CA ARG A 23 -0.56 7.38 -0.53
C ARG A 23 0.57 7.39 -1.57
N THR A 24 1.79 7.04 -1.18
CA THR A 24 2.97 7.05 -2.06
C THR A 24 2.79 6.22 -3.35
N PRO A 25 2.46 4.91 -3.30
CA PRO A 25 2.25 4.11 -4.51
C PRO A 25 1.01 4.55 -5.30
N ILE A 26 -0.07 5.00 -4.66
CA ILE A 26 -1.23 5.56 -5.38
C ILE A 26 -0.83 6.78 -6.19
N SER A 27 -0.10 7.72 -5.59
CA SER A 27 0.39 8.91 -6.29
C SER A 27 1.34 8.55 -7.42
N SER A 28 2.18 7.53 -7.26
CA SER A 28 3.05 7.03 -8.34
C SER A 28 2.25 6.44 -9.50
N ILE A 29 1.23 5.61 -9.23
CA ILE A 29 0.34 5.06 -10.28
C ILE A 29 -0.38 6.18 -11.01
N MET A 30 -0.93 7.16 -10.29
CA MET A 30 -1.59 8.32 -10.90
C MET A 30 -0.64 9.11 -11.80
N GLY A 31 0.60 9.34 -11.37
CA GLY A 31 1.63 9.99 -12.19
C GLY A 31 1.95 9.22 -13.47
N PHE A 32 2.04 7.88 -13.42
CA PHE A 32 2.22 7.07 -14.63
C PHE A 32 1.01 7.13 -15.55
N LEU A 33 -0.22 7.14 -15.01
CA LEU A 33 -1.44 7.29 -15.81
C LEU A 33 -1.50 8.67 -16.49
N GLU A 34 -1.12 9.74 -15.79
CA GLU A 34 -1.00 11.08 -16.39
C GLU A 34 0.03 11.09 -17.53
N LEU A 35 1.23 10.53 -17.31
CA LEU A 35 2.26 10.41 -18.35
C LEU A 35 1.76 9.61 -19.57
N LEU A 36 1.05 8.50 -19.34
CA LEU A 36 0.51 7.64 -20.40
C LEU A 36 -0.64 8.29 -21.17
N SER A 37 -1.40 9.18 -20.53
CA SER A 37 -2.49 9.95 -21.14
C SER A 37 -1.99 11.05 -22.09
N GLY A 38 -0.76 11.51 -21.88
CA GLY A 38 -0.11 12.50 -22.73
C GLY A 38 0.36 11.93 -24.08
N SER A 39 0.61 12.84 -25.02
CA SER A 39 1.35 12.57 -26.25
C SER A 39 2.85 12.83 -26.03
N GLY A 40 3.73 11.96 -26.53
CA GLY A 40 5.17 12.21 -26.53
C GLY A 40 6.05 11.03 -26.08
N LEU A 41 5.47 9.99 -25.49
CA LEU A 41 6.21 8.77 -25.16
C LEU A 41 6.45 7.93 -26.41
N SER A 42 7.68 7.44 -26.57
CA SER A 42 7.98 6.36 -27.50
C SER A 42 7.24 5.07 -27.09
N LYS A 43 7.21 4.09 -27.99
CA LYS A 43 6.61 2.79 -27.69
C LYS A 43 7.28 2.13 -26.48
N GLU A 44 8.60 2.21 -26.40
CA GLU A 44 9.43 1.64 -25.34
C GLU A 44 9.13 2.32 -24.00
N GLN A 45 9.10 3.66 -23.98
CA GLN A 45 8.78 4.42 -22.76
C GLN A 45 7.35 4.16 -22.27
N ARG A 46 6.40 3.98 -23.20
CA ARG A 46 5.02 3.61 -22.86
C ARG A 46 4.95 2.24 -22.20
N VAL A 47 5.67 1.25 -22.75
CA VAL A 47 5.75 -0.10 -22.15
C VAL A 47 6.39 -0.04 -20.77
N GLU A 48 7.48 0.72 -20.61
CA GLU A 48 8.16 0.91 -19.33
C GLU A 48 7.23 1.56 -18.29
N ALA A 49 6.55 2.66 -18.63
CA ALA A 49 5.61 3.32 -17.73
C ALA A 49 4.45 2.41 -17.30
N ILE A 50 3.91 1.59 -18.21
CA ILE A 50 2.89 0.58 -17.88
C ILE A 50 3.47 -0.47 -16.93
N SER A 51 4.68 -0.97 -17.20
CA SER A 51 5.33 -1.97 -16.35
C SER A 51 5.60 -1.45 -14.94
N LEU A 52 6.05 -0.19 -14.82
CA LEU A 52 6.29 0.45 -13.53
C LEU A 52 4.98 0.68 -12.77
N ALA A 53 3.93 1.18 -13.43
CA ALA A 53 2.61 1.35 -12.81
C ALA A 53 2.06 0.01 -12.29
N TYR A 54 2.21 -1.06 -13.08
CA TYR A 54 1.79 -2.40 -12.68
C TYR A 54 2.57 -2.91 -11.47
N ALA A 55 3.90 -2.78 -11.49
CA ALA A 55 4.75 -3.17 -10.37
C ALA A 55 4.40 -2.40 -9.09
N THR A 56 4.17 -1.09 -9.19
CA THR A 56 3.72 -0.26 -8.05
C THR A 56 2.36 -0.74 -7.52
N GLY A 57 1.43 -1.11 -8.40
CA GLY A 57 0.14 -1.69 -8.02
C GLY A 57 0.29 -3.01 -7.27
N GLN A 58 1.20 -3.88 -7.71
CA GLN A 58 1.47 -5.15 -7.05
C GLN A 58 2.08 -4.96 -5.65
N SER A 59 3.00 -3.99 -5.50
CA SER A 59 3.56 -3.62 -4.19
C SER A 59 2.50 -3.06 -3.26
N LEU A 60 1.59 -2.22 -3.76
CA LEU A 60 0.46 -1.69 -2.98
C LEU A 60 -0.49 -2.81 -2.51
N LEU A 61 -0.78 -3.79 -3.37
CA LEU A 61 -1.58 -4.96 -2.95
C LEU A 61 -0.88 -5.76 -1.83
N GLY A 62 0.44 -5.90 -1.90
CA GLY A 62 1.23 -6.51 -0.82
C GLY A 62 1.09 -5.74 0.49
N LEU A 63 1.29 -4.42 0.46
CA LEU A 63 1.13 -3.53 1.63
C LEU A 63 -0.27 -3.65 2.25
N ILE A 64 -1.32 -3.66 1.41
CA ILE A 64 -2.70 -3.84 1.89
C ILE A 64 -2.86 -5.20 2.58
N GLY A 65 -2.26 -6.26 2.02
CA GLY A 65 -2.23 -7.58 2.64
C GLY A 65 -1.60 -7.57 4.03
N GLU A 66 -0.43 -6.94 4.17
CA GLU A 66 0.28 -6.81 5.45
C GLU A 66 -0.57 -6.05 6.50
N ILE A 67 -1.27 -5.00 6.09
CA ILE A 67 -2.18 -4.24 6.97
C ILE A 67 -3.33 -5.12 7.47
N LEU A 68 -3.95 -5.89 6.57
CA LEU A 68 -5.04 -6.78 6.93
C LEU A 68 -4.58 -7.91 7.85
N ASP A 69 -3.35 -8.39 7.68
CA ASP A 69 -2.79 -9.42 8.55
C ASP A 69 -2.51 -8.89 9.96
N VAL A 70 -2.05 -7.64 10.11
CA VAL A 70 -1.95 -6.99 11.42
C VAL A 70 -3.32 -6.87 12.10
N ASP A 71 -4.37 -6.49 11.36
CA ASP A 71 -5.73 -6.39 11.93
C ASP A 71 -6.30 -7.75 12.37
N LYS A 72 -6.01 -8.83 11.62
CA LYS A 72 -6.34 -10.21 12.04
C LYS A 72 -5.62 -10.61 13.32
N ILE A 73 -4.35 -10.23 13.48
CA ILE A 73 -3.58 -10.48 14.71
C ILE A 73 -4.19 -9.71 15.89
N GLU A 74 -4.50 -8.42 15.71
CA GLU A 74 -5.10 -7.59 16.78
C GLU A 74 -6.49 -8.06 17.20
N SER A 75 -7.29 -8.58 16.25
CA SER A 75 -8.64 -9.10 16.53
C SER A 75 -8.65 -10.52 17.13
N GLY A 76 -7.48 -11.16 17.26
CA GLY A 76 -7.38 -12.55 17.74
C GLY A 76 -7.85 -13.60 16.73
N ASN A 77 -8.05 -13.20 15.46
CA ASN A 77 -8.54 -14.06 14.38
C ASN A 77 -7.40 -14.63 13.51
N TYR A 78 -6.15 -14.49 13.92
CA TYR A 78 -5.01 -15.01 13.16
C TYR A 78 -4.89 -16.53 13.34
N GLN A 79 -5.45 -17.28 12.40
CA GLN A 79 -5.14 -18.70 12.25
C GLN A 79 -3.86 -18.83 11.43
N LEU A 80 -2.80 -19.38 12.05
CA LEU A 80 -1.60 -19.81 11.33
C LEU A 80 -2.04 -20.80 10.25
N GLN A 81 -2.03 -20.39 8.99
CA GLN A 81 -2.17 -21.33 7.89
C GLN A 81 -0.80 -21.98 7.67
N PRO A 82 -0.66 -23.31 7.91
CA PRO A 82 0.58 -23.99 7.57
C PRO A 82 0.76 -23.95 6.04
N GLN A 83 2.00 -23.67 5.62
CA GLN A 83 2.43 -23.83 4.22
C GLN A 83 2.54 -25.31 3.85
#